data_AF-A0A410YJU3-F1
#
_entry.id   AF-A0A410YJU3-F1
#
_cell.length_a   1.000
_cell.length_b   1.000
_cell.length_c   1.000
_cell.angle_alpha   90.00
_cell.angle_beta   90.00
_cell.angle_gamma   90.00
#
_symmetry.space_group_name_H-M   'P 1'
#
loop_
_entity.id
_entity.type
_entity.pdbx_description
1 polymer ?
#
loop_
_entity_poly.entity_id
_entity_poly.type
_entity_poly.pdbx_seq_one_letter_code
_entity_poly.pdbx_strand_id
1 'polypeptide(L)'
;MVFARRFTIVLLVWSLSVVGVSTASAFGVPESGTGFEEASSPSLLSTNVIDDRGVNDVKLVEVVTSVGAAPELSQESRAAITAILESDAGESINTVTWDSDRDKLSFFVYGDARVATSAVRLDLPVKQDWEIVSSERPLSKLESIIESIAADTAVLGHDIEFAGGFPAEDGSKITVALTSTSFSTYRQGGLELAAEVEGVRVEYIEGELAQTTARARSSAPVLSGGLMAHEDNTSICTTGFPILRFADLAHAYLSADHCGKNGEAWNWGKHNGSLRVGYSTMQAAGGSDIEIYTETEQMSALQMIGGYTDTTSVVPIRGYYAPVGGDSTCFNGALSGPVCGNVLQNVDVLTPTDAGLYWLRWTSQANGIPAAGNGDSGGPVGAFQVRSSDGSIGAYGLGIISAKNPFPLATCTGEPPTDTRSCSDNVAFAPLSRWVGTQYTHGLAVSNY
;
A
#
# COMPACT_ATOMS: atom_id res chain seq x y z
N MET A 1 -36.36 21.87 43.51
CA MET A 1 -35.02 21.27 43.51
C MET A 1 -34.43 21.48 42.12
N VAL A 2 -33.55 22.47 42.00
CA VAL A 2 -32.83 22.82 40.76
C VAL A 2 -31.38 22.99 41.19
N PHE A 3 -30.50 22.10 40.75
CA PHE A 3 -29.06 22.22 40.99
C PHE A 3 -28.39 22.71 39.72
N ALA A 4 -28.09 24.01 39.70
CA ALA A 4 -27.15 24.60 38.75
C ALA A 4 -25.72 24.37 39.29
N ARG A 5 -24.85 23.75 38.48
CA ARG A 5 -23.40 23.75 38.73
C ARG A 5 -22.71 24.60 37.67
N ARG A 6 -22.13 25.70 38.13
CA ARG A 6 -21.13 26.50 37.43
C ARG A 6 -19.77 25.82 37.58
N PHE A 7 -18.98 25.76 36.51
CA PHE A 7 -17.54 25.60 36.62
C PHE A 7 -16.81 26.64 35.78
N THR A 8 -15.68 27.03 36.35
CA THR A 8 -14.89 28.24 36.16
C THR A 8 -13.83 28.05 35.07
N ILE A 9 -13.69 29.03 34.19
CA ILE A 9 -12.60 29.14 33.22
C ILE A 9 -11.40 29.79 33.92
N VAL A 10 -10.24 29.13 33.89
CA VAL A 10 -8.96 29.69 34.36
C VAL A 10 -8.19 30.19 33.12
N LEU A 11 -8.01 31.51 33.05
CA LEU A 11 -7.20 32.19 32.03
C LEU A 11 -5.82 32.49 32.66
N LEU A 12 -4.74 31.92 32.11
CA LEU A 12 -3.37 32.26 32.50
C LEU A 12 -2.82 33.32 31.53
N VAL A 13 -2.69 34.54 32.04
CA VAL A 13 -2.05 35.68 31.39
C VAL A 13 -0.60 35.74 31.87
N TRP A 14 0.37 35.72 30.97
CA TRP A 14 1.76 36.10 31.29
C TRP A 14 2.06 37.46 30.68
N SER A 15 2.39 38.42 31.55
CA SER A 15 2.78 39.78 31.24
C SER A 15 4.29 39.93 31.11
N LEU A 16 4.70 40.78 30.17
CA LEU A 16 6.07 41.26 29.92
C LEU A 16 6.77 41.80 31.19
N SER A 17 8.10 41.67 31.22
CA SER A 17 8.97 42.61 31.93
C SER A 17 10.05 43.13 30.98
N VAL A 18 10.00 44.43 30.76
CA VAL A 18 11.00 45.26 30.07
C VAL A 18 11.98 45.76 31.13
N VAL A 19 13.29 45.58 30.91
CA VAL A 19 14.34 46.35 31.62
C VAL A 19 15.28 46.92 30.57
N GLY A 20 15.50 48.23 30.65
CA GLY A 20 16.18 49.03 29.64
C GLY A 20 17.68 49.28 29.87
N VAL A 21 18.33 49.56 28.73
CA VAL A 21 19.31 50.62 28.41
C VAL A 21 20.52 50.87 29.34
N SER A 22 21.74 50.74 28.77
CA SER A 22 22.78 51.80 28.86
C SER A 22 23.87 51.69 27.76
N THR A 23 23.87 52.69 26.87
CA THR A 23 24.99 53.47 26.28
C THR A 23 26.21 52.84 25.58
N ALA A 24 26.23 53.06 24.26
CA ALA A 24 27.24 53.79 23.46
C ALA A 24 28.73 53.38 23.47
N SER A 25 29.25 53.02 22.29
CA SER A 25 30.44 53.64 21.69
C SER A 25 30.37 53.53 20.16
N ALA A 26 30.58 54.65 19.50
CA ALA A 26 30.69 54.77 18.04
C ALA A 26 32.01 54.21 17.52
N PHE A 27 32.04 53.61 16.32
CA PHE A 27 33.17 53.69 15.39
C PHE A 27 32.77 53.23 13.97
N GLY A 28 32.99 54.11 13.00
CA GLY A 28 33.52 53.78 11.67
C GLY A 28 32.59 53.12 10.65
N VAL A 29 31.99 53.95 9.77
CA VAL A 29 31.61 53.55 8.42
C VAL A 29 32.85 53.64 7.52
N PRO A 30 33.08 52.65 6.64
CA PRO A 30 33.55 52.95 5.31
C PRO A 30 32.53 52.52 4.25
N GLU A 31 32.19 53.46 3.38
CA GLU A 31 31.61 53.23 2.07
C GLU A 31 32.57 52.39 1.22
N SER A 32 32.02 51.43 0.47
CA SER A 32 32.33 51.11 -0.94
C SER A 32 32.09 49.63 -1.23
N GLY A 33 31.51 49.34 -2.40
CA GLY A 33 31.50 48.01 -2.98
C GLY A 33 30.18 47.56 -3.56
N THR A 34 29.73 48.21 -4.64
CA THR A 34 28.72 47.67 -5.55
C THR A 34 29.26 46.43 -6.26
N GLY A 35 28.54 45.31 -6.17
CA GLY A 35 28.86 44.08 -6.90
C GLY A 35 28.11 42.86 -6.37
N PHE A 36 26.78 42.85 -6.48
CA PHE A 36 26.04 41.59 -6.41
C PHE A 36 26.16 40.92 -7.78
N GLU A 37 27.11 40.00 -7.90
CA GLU A 37 27.07 38.97 -8.93
C GLU A 37 25.83 38.09 -8.70
N GLU A 38 25.03 38.02 -9.74
CA GLU A 38 23.86 37.18 -9.89
C GLU A 38 24.28 35.72 -9.77
N ALA A 39 24.07 35.12 -8.59
CA ALA A 39 24.28 33.70 -8.39
C ALA A 39 23.29 32.93 -9.27
N SER A 40 23.81 32.37 -10.36
CA SER A 40 23.11 31.47 -11.24
C SER A 40 22.51 30.32 -10.43
N SER A 41 21.19 30.14 -10.58
CA SER A 41 20.45 29.05 -9.97
C SER A 41 21.06 27.71 -10.41
N PRO A 42 21.40 26.78 -9.49
CA PRO A 42 21.83 25.46 -9.88
C PRO A 42 20.61 24.71 -10.46
N SER A 43 20.57 24.63 -11.78
CA SER A 43 19.67 23.75 -12.53
C SER A 43 20.29 22.36 -12.59
N LEU A 44 20.08 21.55 -11.54
CA LEU A 44 20.42 20.12 -11.57
C LEU A 44 19.35 19.30 -10.85
N LEU A 45 18.21 19.12 -11.52
CA LEU A 45 17.40 17.91 -11.38
C LEU A 45 17.90 16.94 -12.47
N SER A 46 19.00 16.23 -12.21
CA SER A 46 19.35 15.06 -13.03
C SER A 46 18.54 13.88 -12.51
N THR A 47 17.42 13.58 -13.17
CA THR A 47 16.73 12.30 -12.99
C THR A 47 17.61 11.20 -13.59
N ASN A 48 18.32 10.47 -12.74
CA ASN A 48 18.99 9.23 -13.13
C ASN A 48 17.93 8.14 -13.22
N VAL A 49 17.77 7.56 -14.40
CA VAL A 49 16.84 6.47 -14.68
C VAL A 49 17.56 5.15 -14.41
N ILE A 50 17.00 4.30 -13.55
CA ILE A 50 17.49 2.93 -13.35
C ILE A 50 16.92 2.08 -14.50
N ASP A 51 17.80 1.38 -15.23
CA ASP A 51 17.45 0.29 -16.18
C ASP A 51 17.60 -1.04 -15.40
N ASP A 52 16.49 -1.60 -14.94
CA ASP A 52 16.44 -2.75 -14.03
C ASP A 52 16.21 -4.06 -14.82
N ARG A 53 17.29 -4.66 -15.33
CA ARG A 53 17.24 -5.93 -16.10
C ARG A 53 17.51 -7.18 -15.26
N GLY A 54 17.23 -7.15 -13.96
CA GLY A 54 17.63 -8.20 -13.02
C GLY A 54 16.53 -9.10 -12.45
N VAL A 55 15.25 -8.84 -12.73
CA VAL A 55 14.15 -9.43 -11.96
C VAL A 55 13.45 -10.55 -12.75
N ASN A 56 13.83 -11.81 -12.49
CA ASN A 56 13.28 -12.97 -13.22
C ASN A 56 11.94 -13.52 -12.66
N ASP A 57 11.43 -13.03 -11.52
CA ASP A 57 10.21 -13.56 -10.87
C ASP A 57 9.22 -12.49 -10.34
N VAL A 58 9.41 -11.21 -10.70
CA VAL A 58 8.36 -10.20 -10.56
C VAL A 58 7.67 -10.07 -11.90
N LYS A 59 6.34 -10.14 -11.91
CA LYS A 59 5.55 -9.55 -12.99
C LYS A 59 5.76 -8.03 -12.94
N LEU A 60 6.90 -7.57 -13.45
CA LEU A 60 6.90 -6.29 -14.15
C LEU A 60 5.83 -6.46 -15.22
N VAL A 61 4.89 -5.52 -15.29
CA VAL A 61 4.04 -5.41 -16.47
C VAL A 61 4.95 -4.94 -17.61
N GLU A 62 5.80 -5.83 -18.10
CA GLU A 62 6.65 -5.61 -19.25
C GLU A 62 6.10 -6.46 -20.39
N VAL A 63 5.43 -5.77 -21.31
CA VAL A 63 4.88 -6.31 -22.54
C VAL A 63 6.06 -6.66 -23.45
N VAL A 64 6.33 -7.96 -23.64
CA VAL A 64 7.29 -8.43 -24.64
C VAL A 64 6.80 -8.02 -26.04
N THR A 65 7.45 -6.99 -26.58
CA THR A 65 7.23 -6.50 -27.94
C THR A 65 8.13 -7.24 -28.93
N SER A 66 7.72 -8.44 -29.31
CA SER A 66 7.82 -8.89 -30.71
C SER A 66 6.73 -9.89 -31.11
N VAL A 67 5.65 -9.95 -30.34
CA VAL A 67 4.35 -10.44 -30.78
C VAL A 67 3.58 -9.17 -31.15
N GLY A 68 2.90 -9.12 -32.29
CA GLY A 68 2.02 -7.98 -32.59
C GLY A 68 1.19 -7.70 -31.34
N ALA A 69 1.25 -6.48 -30.81
CA ALA A 69 0.69 -6.14 -29.50
C ALA A 69 -0.66 -6.83 -29.38
N ALA A 70 -0.80 -7.76 -28.41
CA ALA A 70 -2.08 -8.37 -28.14
C ALA A 70 -3.04 -7.18 -28.01
N PRO A 71 -4.12 -7.13 -28.82
CA PRO A 71 -4.96 -5.95 -28.90
C PRO A 71 -5.33 -5.61 -27.47
N GLU A 72 -5.09 -4.40 -26.97
CA GLU A 72 -5.42 -4.08 -25.59
C GLU A 72 -6.89 -3.68 -25.49
N LEU A 73 -7.56 -4.14 -24.42
CA LEU A 73 -8.89 -3.64 -24.11
C LEU A 73 -8.85 -2.11 -23.99
N SER A 74 -9.68 -1.42 -24.77
CA SER A 74 -9.66 0.04 -24.82
C SER A 74 -9.91 0.67 -23.45
N GLN A 75 -9.31 1.84 -23.18
CA GLN A 75 -9.56 2.59 -21.93
C GLN A 75 -11.05 2.88 -21.72
N GLU A 76 -11.78 3.16 -22.80
CA GLU A 76 -13.23 3.35 -22.80
C GLU A 76 -13.97 2.09 -22.34
N SER A 77 -13.58 0.91 -22.83
CA SER A 77 -14.17 -0.37 -22.41
C SER A 77 -13.81 -0.73 -20.97
N ARG A 78 -12.58 -0.43 -20.50
CA ARG A 78 -12.20 -0.63 -19.09
C ARG A 78 -13.06 0.24 -18.15
N ALA A 79 -13.20 1.53 -18.48
CA ALA A 79 -14.03 2.45 -17.69
C ALA A 79 -15.50 2.02 -17.69
N ALA A 80 -16.03 1.57 -18.83
CA ALA A 80 -17.39 1.04 -18.94
C ALA A 80 -17.60 -0.21 -18.07
N ILE A 81 -16.66 -1.17 -18.10
CA ILE A 81 -16.74 -2.38 -17.25
C ILE A 81 -16.78 -2.00 -15.78
N THR A 82 -15.91 -1.09 -15.33
CA THR A 82 -15.92 -0.61 -13.94
C THR A 82 -17.28 -0.02 -13.57
N ALA A 83 -17.84 0.85 -14.41
CA ALA A 83 -19.15 1.44 -14.16
C ALA A 83 -20.27 0.38 -14.12
N ILE A 84 -20.23 -0.60 -15.03
CA ILE A 84 -21.20 -1.71 -15.07
C ILE A 84 -21.11 -2.52 -13.76
N LEU A 85 -19.91 -2.90 -13.33
CA LEU A 85 -19.69 -3.66 -12.10
C LEU A 85 -20.09 -2.88 -10.85
N GLU A 86 -19.78 -1.58 -10.78
CA GLU A 86 -20.21 -0.71 -9.68
C GLU A 86 -21.74 -0.58 -9.62
N SER A 87 -22.40 -0.48 -10.77
CA SER A 87 -23.87 -0.38 -10.85
C SER A 87 -24.59 -1.67 -10.49
N ASP A 88 -23.95 -2.82 -10.73
CA ASP A 88 -24.47 -4.14 -10.35
C ASP A 88 -24.32 -4.42 -8.85
N ALA A 89 -23.43 -3.70 -8.16
CA ALA A 89 -23.11 -3.89 -6.75
C ALA A 89 -22.77 -5.34 -6.35
N GLY A 90 -22.33 -6.17 -7.31
CA GLY A 90 -22.03 -7.59 -7.12
C GLY A 90 -23.27 -8.47 -6.95
N GLU A 91 -24.46 -8.01 -7.36
CA GLU A 91 -25.70 -8.76 -7.22
C GLU A 91 -25.89 -9.81 -8.32
N SER A 92 -25.54 -9.48 -9.58
CA SER A 92 -25.82 -10.35 -10.72
C SER A 92 -24.59 -10.71 -11.55
N ILE A 93 -23.53 -9.91 -11.55
CA ILE A 93 -22.30 -10.18 -12.31
C ILE A 93 -21.24 -10.76 -11.37
N ASN A 94 -20.87 -12.03 -11.59
CA ASN A 94 -19.80 -12.69 -10.84
C ASN A 94 -18.43 -12.14 -11.23
N THR A 95 -18.15 -12.09 -12.53
CA THR A 95 -16.86 -11.64 -13.06
C THR A 95 -16.98 -11.27 -14.53
N VAL A 96 -15.95 -10.59 -15.04
CA VAL A 96 -15.80 -10.25 -16.45
C VAL A 96 -14.43 -10.71 -16.90
N THR A 97 -14.39 -11.53 -17.95
CA THR A 97 -13.13 -11.89 -18.60
C THR A 97 -13.05 -11.27 -19.99
N TRP A 98 -11.83 -11.12 -20.47
CA TRP A 98 -11.57 -10.60 -21.80
C TRP A 98 -10.66 -11.57 -22.54
N ASP A 99 -11.15 -12.05 -23.68
CA ASP A 99 -10.39 -12.87 -24.61
C ASP A 99 -9.73 -11.94 -25.63
N SER A 100 -8.43 -11.71 -25.47
CA SER A 100 -7.65 -10.84 -26.35
C SER A 100 -7.53 -11.38 -27.78
N ASP A 101 -7.63 -12.70 -27.98
CA ASP A 101 -7.51 -13.29 -29.30
C ASP A 101 -8.79 -13.07 -30.12
N ARG A 102 -9.95 -13.02 -29.44
CA ARG A 102 -11.25 -12.74 -30.04
C ARG A 102 -11.71 -11.29 -29.89
N ASP A 103 -10.98 -10.48 -29.14
CA ASP A 103 -11.38 -9.15 -28.66
C ASP A 103 -12.81 -9.14 -28.11
N LYS A 104 -13.10 -10.09 -27.20
CA LYS A 104 -14.45 -10.34 -26.71
C LYS A 104 -14.51 -10.37 -25.19
N LEU A 105 -15.44 -9.61 -24.63
CA LEU A 105 -15.75 -9.65 -23.19
C LEU A 105 -16.77 -10.73 -22.87
N SER A 106 -16.54 -11.50 -21.81
CA SER A 106 -17.51 -12.47 -21.30
C SER A 106 -17.94 -12.03 -19.90
N PHE A 107 -19.22 -11.66 -19.76
CA PHE A 107 -19.83 -11.31 -18.49
C PHE A 107 -20.47 -12.57 -17.90
N PHE A 108 -19.96 -13.03 -16.77
CA PHE A 108 -20.50 -14.20 -16.08
C PHE A 108 -21.60 -13.75 -15.14
N VAL A 109 -22.84 -14.05 -15.48
CA VAL A 109 -24.04 -13.47 -14.84
C VAL A 109 -24.86 -14.55 -14.15
N TYR A 110 -25.12 -14.37 -12.87
CA TYR A 110 -26.09 -15.13 -12.10
C TYR A 110 -27.49 -14.49 -12.16
N GLY A 111 -28.53 -15.32 -12.24
CA GLY A 111 -29.91 -14.84 -12.23
C GLY A 111 -30.39 -14.32 -13.59
N ASP A 112 -31.09 -13.18 -13.60
CA ASP A 112 -31.71 -12.66 -14.81
C ASP A 112 -30.70 -11.91 -15.70
N ALA A 113 -30.18 -12.62 -16.70
CA ALA A 113 -29.26 -12.07 -17.69
C ALA A 113 -29.74 -10.76 -18.35
N ARG A 114 -31.05 -10.45 -18.35
CA ARG A 114 -31.57 -9.21 -18.93
C ARG A 114 -31.09 -7.96 -18.21
N VAL A 115 -30.86 -8.03 -16.90
CA VAL A 115 -30.38 -6.88 -16.10
C VAL A 115 -28.97 -6.50 -16.53
N ALA A 116 -28.05 -7.47 -16.48
CA ALA A 116 -26.68 -7.29 -16.95
C ALA A 116 -26.62 -6.94 -18.45
N THR A 117 -27.42 -7.60 -19.29
CA THR A 117 -27.53 -7.30 -20.74
C THR A 117 -27.89 -5.84 -20.99
N SER A 118 -28.83 -5.28 -20.21
CA SER A 118 -29.23 -3.89 -20.33
C SER A 118 -28.10 -2.94 -19.95
N ALA A 119 -27.39 -3.19 -18.84
CA ALA A 119 -26.25 -2.38 -18.41
C ALA A 119 -25.12 -2.43 -19.44
N VAL A 120 -24.69 -3.63 -19.85
CA VAL A 120 -23.63 -3.82 -20.85
C VAL A 120 -23.99 -3.12 -22.17
N ARG A 121 -25.24 -3.20 -22.63
CA ARG A 121 -25.65 -2.55 -23.87
C ARG A 121 -25.66 -1.03 -23.80
N LEU A 122 -25.89 -0.46 -22.62
CA LEU A 122 -25.95 0.99 -22.42
C LEU A 122 -24.57 1.60 -22.28
N ASP A 123 -23.69 0.94 -21.53
CA ASP A 123 -22.44 1.55 -21.06
C ASP A 123 -21.22 1.08 -21.85
N LEU A 124 -21.26 -0.11 -22.47
CA LEU A 124 -20.14 -0.64 -23.23
C LEU A 124 -20.04 0.00 -24.62
N PRO A 125 -18.84 0.38 -25.11
CA PRO A 125 -18.70 0.98 -26.44
C PRO A 125 -19.23 0.08 -27.55
N VAL A 126 -19.94 0.66 -28.52
CA VAL A 126 -20.61 -0.08 -29.63
C VAL A 126 -19.67 -1.00 -30.41
N LYS A 127 -18.36 -0.73 -30.40
CA LYS A 127 -17.34 -1.51 -31.12
C LYS A 127 -16.82 -2.73 -30.35
N GLN A 128 -17.03 -2.80 -29.04
CA GLN A 128 -16.51 -3.90 -28.23
C GLN A 128 -17.44 -5.10 -28.34
N ASP A 129 -16.93 -6.27 -28.76
CA ASP A 129 -17.71 -7.50 -28.76
C ASP A 129 -17.85 -8.03 -27.33
N TRP A 130 -19.01 -8.61 -27.03
CA TRP A 130 -19.31 -9.14 -25.71
C TRP A 130 -20.34 -10.26 -25.74
N GLU A 131 -20.33 -11.10 -24.71
CA GLU A 131 -21.35 -12.10 -24.44
C GLU A 131 -21.72 -12.16 -22.96
N ILE A 132 -22.93 -12.67 -22.70
CA ILE A 132 -23.34 -13.10 -21.37
C ILE A 132 -23.15 -14.61 -21.28
N VAL A 133 -22.41 -15.04 -20.27
CA VAL A 133 -22.28 -16.43 -19.88
C VAL A 133 -23.09 -16.63 -18.60
N SER A 134 -24.02 -17.59 -18.61
CA SER A 134 -24.82 -17.88 -17.41
C SER A 134 -23.92 -18.47 -16.33
N SER A 135 -24.01 -17.94 -15.12
CA SER A 135 -23.41 -18.53 -13.93
C SER A 135 -24.43 -19.35 -13.16
N GLU A 136 -24.01 -20.51 -12.64
CA GLU A 136 -24.89 -21.39 -11.86
C GLU A 136 -25.25 -20.79 -10.49
N ARG A 137 -24.34 -20.01 -9.90
CA ARG A 137 -24.44 -19.47 -8.53
C ARG A 137 -23.82 -18.07 -8.45
N PRO A 138 -24.27 -17.21 -7.52
CA PRO A 138 -23.66 -15.91 -7.33
C PRO A 138 -22.33 -16.03 -6.60
N LEU A 139 -21.38 -15.13 -6.90
CA LEU A 139 -20.05 -15.10 -6.31
C LEU A 139 -20.09 -15.09 -4.78
N SER A 140 -20.95 -14.26 -4.19
CA SER A 140 -21.14 -14.17 -2.73
C SER A 140 -21.50 -15.51 -2.08
N LYS A 141 -22.27 -16.36 -2.77
CA LYS A 141 -22.57 -17.72 -2.27
C LYS A 141 -21.33 -18.61 -2.31
N LEU A 142 -20.52 -18.52 -3.36
CA LEU A 142 -19.30 -19.31 -3.49
C LEU A 142 -18.24 -18.87 -2.47
N GLU A 143 -18.10 -17.56 -2.25
CA GLU A 143 -17.22 -16.99 -1.23
C GLU A 143 -17.62 -17.43 0.18
N SER A 144 -18.93 -17.41 0.52
CA SER A 144 -19.38 -17.92 1.82
C SER A 144 -19.11 -19.42 2.02
N ILE A 145 -19.11 -20.23 0.95
CA ILE A 145 -18.74 -21.65 1.01
C ILE A 145 -17.22 -21.80 1.17
N ILE A 146 -16.43 -20.96 0.49
CA ILE A 146 -14.98 -20.91 0.68
C ILE A 146 -14.65 -20.57 2.14
N GLU A 147 -15.31 -19.57 2.71
CA GLU A 147 -15.15 -19.17 4.11
C GLU A 147 -15.54 -20.29 5.08
N SER A 148 -16.63 -21.03 4.79
CA SER A 148 -17.05 -22.15 5.64
C SER A 148 -16.06 -23.32 5.60
N ILE A 149 -15.52 -23.64 4.42
CA ILE A 149 -14.45 -24.65 4.25
C ILE A 149 -13.18 -24.20 4.99
N ALA A 150 -12.83 -22.91 4.91
CA ALA A 150 -11.65 -22.37 5.58
C ALA A 150 -11.80 -22.36 7.12
N ALA A 151 -13.01 -22.12 7.64
CA ALA A 151 -13.29 -22.06 9.07
C ALA A 151 -13.47 -23.45 9.72
N ASP A 152 -13.93 -24.45 8.97
CA ASP A 152 -14.25 -25.77 9.51
C ASP A 152 -13.09 -26.75 9.37
N THR A 153 -12.24 -26.81 10.41
CA THR A 153 -11.16 -27.79 10.51
C THR A 153 -11.65 -29.25 10.48
N ALA A 154 -12.93 -29.54 10.76
CA ALA A 154 -13.47 -30.89 10.65
C ALA A 154 -13.72 -31.30 9.19
N VAL A 155 -13.94 -30.33 8.28
CA VAL A 155 -14.09 -30.59 6.83
C VAL A 155 -12.74 -30.92 6.19
N LEU A 156 -11.66 -30.33 6.68
CA LEU A 156 -10.31 -30.51 6.12
C LEU A 156 -9.53 -31.68 6.76
N GLY A 157 -9.85 -32.04 8.01
CA GLY A 157 -9.11 -33.05 8.77
C GLY A 157 -7.96 -32.44 9.58
N HIS A 158 -7.46 -33.18 10.58
CA HIS A 158 -6.57 -32.63 11.62
C HIS A 158 -5.15 -32.21 11.18
N ASP A 159 -4.73 -32.51 9.95
CA ASP A 159 -3.37 -32.23 9.43
C ASP A 159 -3.36 -31.52 8.06
N ILE A 160 -4.51 -30.97 7.65
CA ILE A 160 -4.67 -30.22 6.41
C ILE A 160 -5.00 -28.78 6.74
N GLU A 161 -4.24 -27.86 6.17
CA GLU A 161 -4.50 -26.44 6.30
C GLU A 161 -5.09 -25.90 4.98
N PHE A 162 -6.04 -24.98 5.13
CA PHE A 162 -6.61 -24.26 4.00
C PHE A 162 -5.58 -23.27 3.44
N ALA A 163 -5.30 -23.35 2.14
CA ALA A 163 -4.36 -22.47 1.45
C ALA A 163 -5.03 -21.45 0.52
N GLY A 164 -6.29 -21.65 0.13
CA GLY A 164 -7.02 -20.70 -0.71
C GLY A 164 -8.26 -21.31 -1.33
N GLY A 165 -9.15 -20.45 -1.82
CA GLY A 165 -10.38 -20.85 -2.50
C GLY A 165 -10.62 -19.95 -3.70
N PHE A 166 -10.88 -20.56 -4.86
CA PHE A 166 -11.07 -19.87 -6.12
C PHE A 166 -12.40 -20.32 -6.74
N PRO A 167 -13.43 -19.47 -6.77
CA PRO A 167 -14.65 -19.80 -7.48
C PRO A 167 -14.37 -19.85 -8.99
N ALA A 168 -14.97 -20.80 -9.69
CA ALA A 168 -15.00 -20.75 -11.15
C ALA A 168 -15.85 -19.56 -11.61
N GLU A 169 -15.49 -18.98 -12.74
CA GLU A 169 -16.14 -17.81 -13.32
C GLU A 169 -17.64 -18.05 -13.55
N ASP A 170 -18.00 -19.26 -13.98
CA ASP A 170 -19.38 -19.73 -14.19
C ASP A 170 -20.11 -20.17 -12.91
N GLY A 171 -19.47 -20.06 -11.75
CA GLY A 171 -20.01 -20.47 -10.46
C GLY A 171 -20.37 -21.95 -10.31
N SER A 172 -19.88 -22.80 -11.21
CA SER A 172 -20.16 -24.25 -11.19
C SER A 172 -19.35 -25.01 -10.14
N LYS A 173 -18.17 -24.49 -9.78
CA LYS A 173 -17.25 -25.13 -8.83
C LYS A 173 -16.45 -24.12 -8.02
N ILE A 174 -15.84 -24.63 -6.96
CA ILE A 174 -14.78 -23.96 -6.20
C ILE A 174 -13.53 -24.83 -6.29
N THR A 175 -12.40 -24.23 -6.64
CA THR A 175 -11.09 -24.86 -6.47
C THR A 175 -10.55 -24.48 -5.10
N VAL A 176 -10.35 -25.46 -4.22
CA VAL A 176 -9.76 -25.26 -2.90
C VAL A 176 -8.30 -25.70 -2.94
N ALA A 177 -7.40 -24.75 -2.72
CA ALA A 177 -6.00 -25.04 -2.49
C ALA A 177 -5.81 -25.46 -1.03
N LEU A 178 -5.13 -26.59 -0.84
CA LEU A 178 -4.81 -27.16 0.46
C LEU A 178 -3.31 -27.37 0.58
N THR A 179 -2.80 -27.27 1.78
CA THR A 179 -1.38 -27.48 2.07
C THR A 179 -1.20 -28.55 3.13
N SER A 180 -0.13 -29.34 3.00
CA SER A 180 0.50 -30.06 4.10
C SER A 180 1.89 -30.53 3.67
N THR A 181 2.74 -30.88 4.63
CA THR A 181 3.98 -31.65 4.39
C THR A 181 3.71 -33.08 3.88
N SER A 182 2.44 -33.48 3.72
CA SER A 182 1.99 -34.86 3.50
C SER A 182 0.83 -34.98 2.51
N PHE A 183 0.60 -34.02 1.59
CA PHE A 183 -0.57 -34.03 0.71
C PHE A 183 -0.62 -35.29 -0.17
N SER A 184 0.56 -35.76 -0.58
CA SER A 184 0.77 -37.04 -1.26
C SER A 184 0.47 -38.26 -0.37
N THR A 185 0.85 -38.23 0.91
CA THR A 185 0.55 -39.26 1.91
C THR A 185 -0.96 -39.32 2.21
N TYR A 186 -1.65 -38.19 2.19
CA TYR A 186 -3.08 -38.08 2.45
C TYR A 186 -3.93 -38.67 1.31
N ARG A 187 -3.60 -38.38 0.04
CA ARG A 187 -4.20 -39.06 -1.12
C ARG A 187 -4.02 -40.59 -1.06
N GLN A 188 -2.94 -41.07 -0.46
CA GLN A 188 -2.68 -42.50 -0.27
C GLN A 188 -3.38 -43.10 0.95
N GLY A 189 -3.71 -42.29 1.96
CA GLY A 189 -4.34 -42.71 3.21
C GLY A 189 -5.86 -42.94 3.14
N GLY A 190 -6.52 -42.52 2.06
CA GLY A 190 -7.93 -42.82 1.80
C GLY A 190 -8.95 -41.95 2.54
N LEU A 191 -8.55 -40.79 3.07
CA LEU A 191 -9.54 -39.77 3.48
C LEU A 191 -10.10 -39.10 2.21
N GLU A 192 -11.39 -39.31 1.97
CA GLU A 192 -12.11 -38.64 0.89
C GLU A 192 -12.59 -37.26 1.37
N LEU A 193 -11.97 -36.20 0.86
CA LEU A 193 -12.51 -34.84 1.02
C LEU A 193 -13.84 -34.74 0.27
N ALA A 194 -14.76 -33.93 0.80
CA ALA A 194 -16.08 -33.77 0.22
C ALA A 194 -15.99 -33.18 -1.21
N ALA A 195 -16.30 -33.98 -2.23
CA ALA A 195 -16.32 -33.50 -3.62
C ALA A 195 -17.41 -32.45 -3.89
N GLU A 196 -18.33 -32.25 -2.94
CA GLU A 196 -19.41 -31.28 -2.98
C GLU A 196 -19.66 -30.69 -1.59
N VAL A 197 -19.76 -29.36 -1.50
CA VAL A 197 -20.10 -28.63 -0.27
C VAL A 197 -21.27 -27.71 -0.58
N GLU A 198 -22.37 -27.87 0.16
CA GLU A 198 -23.61 -27.11 -0.03
C GLU A 198 -24.13 -27.10 -1.48
N GLY A 199 -24.01 -28.23 -2.20
CA GLY A 199 -24.44 -28.30 -3.58
C GLY A 199 -23.40 -27.81 -4.60
N VAL A 200 -22.23 -27.31 -4.17
CA VAL A 200 -21.16 -26.79 -5.04
C VAL A 200 -20.05 -27.82 -5.17
N ARG A 201 -19.67 -28.14 -6.40
CA ARG A 201 -18.53 -29.01 -6.65
C ARG A 201 -17.24 -28.39 -6.13
N VAL A 202 -16.46 -29.14 -5.36
CA VAL A 202 -15.17 -28.72 -4.83
C VAL A 202 -14.05 -29.52 -5.49
N GLU A 203 -13.09 -28.82 -6.06
CA GLU A 203 -11.86 -29.39 -6.62
C GLU A 203 -10.69 -29.06 -5.70
N TYR A 204 -10.05 -30.08 -5.13
CA TYR A 204 -8.90 -29.87 -4.25
C TYR A 204 -7.59 -29.96 -5.02
N ILE A 205 -6.78 -28.91 -4.92
CA ILE A 205 -5.43 -28.85 -5.47
C ILE A 205 -4.41 -28.71 -4.34
N GLU A 206 -3.20 -29.17 -4.59
CA GLU A 206 -2.07 -28.85 -3.70
C GLU A 206 -1.71 -27.38 -3.89
N GLY A 207 -1.70 -26.63 -2.81
CA GLY A 207 -1.27 -25.25 -2.75
C GLY A 207 -0.24 -25.07 -1.64
N GLU A 208 0.64 -24.09 -1.82
CA GLU A 208 1.45 -23.61 -0.71
C GLU A 208 0.53 -22.96 0.33
N LEU A 209 0.82 -23.14 1.63
CA LEU A 209 0.13 -22.44 2.72
C LEU A 209 -0.21 -21.01 2.28
N ALA A 210 -1.47 -20.60 2.44
CA ALA A 210 -1.77 -19.19 2.59
C ALA A 210 -1.01 -18.78 3.84
N GLN A 211 0.22 -18.31 3.64
CA GLN A 211 0.86 -17.51 4.66
C GLN A 211 -0.14 -16.40 4.94
N THR A 212 -0.32 -16.05 6.21
CA THR A 212 -0.94 -14.78 6.56
C THR A 212 -0.06 -13.70 5.92
N THR A 213 -0.28 -13.39 4.64
CA THR A 213 0.63 -12.59 3.84
C THR A 213 0.22 -11.16 4.08
N ALA A 214 0.73 -10.56 5.15
CA ALA A 214 0.89 -9.13 5.14
C ALA A 214 2.08 -8.81 4.24
N ARG A 215 1.91 -8.71 2.91
CA ARG A 215 2.97 -8.40 1.92
C ARG A 215 4.38 -8.92 2.29
N ALA A 216 4.45 -10.14 2.82
CA ALA A 216 5.60 -10.69 3.53
C ALA A 216 6.48 -11.50 2.57
N ARG A 217 6.67 -10.96 1.36
CA ARG A 217 7.63 -11.52 0.42
C ARG A 217 9.02 -11.45 1.02
N SER A 218 9.78 -12.52 0.83
CA SER A 218 11.18 -12.66 1.24
C SER A 218 12.13 -12.73 0.05
N SER A 219 11.59 -12.68 -1.19
CA SER A 219 12.29 -12.91 -2.45
C SER A 219 12.38 -11.64 -3.29
N ALA A 220 13.57 -11.34 -3.80
CA ALA A 220 13.90 -10.13 -4.56
C ALA A 220 12.87 -9.67 -5.61
N PRO A 221 12.81 -8.36 -5.88
CA PRO A 221 13.52 -7.26 -5.21
C PRO A 221 12.73 -6.73 -4.01
N VAL A 222 13.37 -6.10 -3.02
CA VAL A 222 12.67 -5.35 -1.96
C VAL A 222 11.78 -4.28 -2.62
N LEU A 223 10.52 -4.21 -2.20
CA LEU A 223 9.51 -3.30 -2.76
C LEU A 223 9.03 -2.31 -1.70
N SER A 224 8.54 -1.14 -2.13
CA SER A 224 7.82 -0.20 -1.26
C SER A 224 6.45 -0.74 -0.85
N GLY A 225 6.11 -0.63 0.43
CA GLY A 225 4.84 -1.10 0.98
C GLY A 225 4.83 -2.57 1.40
N GLY A 226 6.00 -3.23 1.43
CA GLY A 226 6.16 -4.61 1.89
C GLY A 226 6.42 -4.71 3.39
N LEU A 227 6.12 -5.86 4.00
CA LEU A 227 6.38 -6.07 5.43
C LEU A 227 7.89 -6.14 5.66
N MET A 228 8.40 -5.41 6.63
CA MET A 228 9.74 -5.60 7.15
C MET A 228 9.69 -6.02 8.61
N ALA A 229 10.54 -6.96 8.99
CA ALA A 229 10.66 -7.43 10.36
C ALA A 229 12.08 -7.17 10.88
N HIS A 230 12.18 -6.86 12.17
CA HIS A 230 13.44 -6.87 12.86
C HIS A 230 14.07 -8.28 12.80
N GLU A 231 15.40 -8.39 12.85
CA GLU A 231 16.13 -9.66 12.65
C GLU A 231 15.67 -10.79 13.59
N ASP A 232 15.25 -10.47 14.81
CA ASP A 232 14.72 -11.42 15.79
C ASP A 232 13.20 -11.66 15.70
N ASN A 233 12.54 -11.07 14.69
CA ASN A 233 11.10 -11.09 14.47
C ASN A 233 10.23 -10.51 15.60
N THR A 234 10.79 -9.73 16.54
CA THR A 234 9.99 -9.15 17.64
C THR A 234 9.16 -7.94 17.22
N SER A 235 9.56 -7.27 16.15
CA SER A 235 8.96 -6.02 15.68
C SER A 235 8.72 -6.09 14.18
N ILE A 236 7.62 -5.47 13.74
CA ILE A 236 7.29 -5.33 12.32
C ILE A 236 6.94 -3.90 11.96
N CYS A 237 7.31 -3.54 10.75
CA CYS A 237 6.98 -2.29 10.10
C CYS A 237 6.75 -2.55 8.61
N THR A 238 6.61 -1.48 7.84
CA THR A 238 6.48 -1.51 6.39
C THR A 238 7.65 -0.76 5.75
N THR A 239 8.15 -1.26 4.63
CA THR A 239 9.14 -0.56 3.80
C THR A 239 8.52 0.71 3.20
N GLY A 240 9.21 1.85 3.32
CA GLY A 240 8.76 3.13 2.78
C GLY A 240 9.18 3.31 1.34
N PHE A 241 10.09 4.24 1.06
CA PHE A 241 10.52 4.56 -0.32
C PHE A 241 11.99 4.20 -0.58
N PRO A 242 12.32 3.67 -1.76
CA PRO A 242 13.69 3.45 -2.18
C PRO A 242 14.40 4.78 -2.41
N ILE A 243 15.65 4.85 -1.98
CA ILE A 243 16.52 6.02 -2.16
C ILE A 243 17.90 5.58 -2.64
N LEU A 244 18.60 6.50 -3.32
CA LEU A 244 19.97 6.32 -3.77
C LEU A 244 20.87 7.35 -3.10
N ARG A 245 22.03 6.91 -2.62
CA ARG A 245 23.09 7.82 -2.19
C ARG A 245 23.76 8.47 -3.40
N PHE A 246 23.88 9.78 -3.45
CA PHE A 246 24.45 10.47 -4.62
C PHE A 246 25.93 10.17 -4.85
N ALA A 247 26.68 9.86 -3.79
CA ALA A 247 28.12 9.66 -3.87
C ALA A 247 28.51 8.43 -4.71
N ASP A 248 27.72 7.36 -4.64
CA ASP A 248 28.06 6.05 -5.19
C ASP A 248 26.86 5.22 -5.65
N LEU A 249 25.66 5.82 -5.65
CA LEU A 249 24.39 5.16 -5.98
C LEU A 249 24.08 3.95 -5.09
N ALA A 250 24.63 3.90 -3.87
CA ALA A 250 24.29 2.86 -2.92
C ALA A 250 22.79 2.87 -2.62
N HIS A 251 22.19 1.67 -2.66
CA HIS A 251 20.77 1.46 -2.40
C HIS A 251 20.46 1.57 -0.90
N ALA A 252 19.36 2.24 -0.59
CA ALA A 252 18.81 2.35 0.75
C ALA A 252 17.29 2.48 0.68
N TYR A 253 16.62 2.28 1.82
CA TYR A 253 15.18 2.55 1.97
C TYR A 253 14.91 3.60 3.02
N LEU A 254 13.82 4.33 2.85
CA LEU A 254 13.18 5.06 3.93
C LEU A 254 12.19 4.15 4.66
N SER A 255 12.11 4.31 5.97
CA SER A 255 11.01 3.82 6.80
C SER A 255 10.89 4.73 8.04
N ALA A 256 9.99 4.41 8.97
CA ALA A 256 9.78 5.24 10.15
C ALA A 256 10.96 5.08 11.13
N ASP A 257 11.37 6.18 11.75
CA ASP A 257 12.47 6.22 12.72
C ASP A 257 12.11 5.43 13.97
N HIS A 258 10.84 5.44 14.38
CA HIS A 258 10.41 4.65 15.53
C HIS A 258 10.43 3.13 15.30
N CYS A 259 10.68 2.65 14.07
CA CYS A 259 10.73 1.22 13.81
C CYS A 259 12.00 0.59 14.39
N GLY A 260 13.17 1.21 14.21
CA GLY A 260 14.46 0.63 14.53
C GLY A 260 15.33 1.50 15.42
N LYS A 261 16.44 0.93 15.88
CA LYS A 261 17.54 1.64 16.53
C LYS A 261 18.82 1.45 15.74
N ASN A 262 19.72 2.43 15.87
CA ASN A 262 20.98 2.46 15.15
C ASN A 262 21.69 1.09 15.08
N GLY A 263 21.91 0.60 13.86
CA GLY A 263 22.61 -0.65 13.58
C GLY A 263 21.74 -1.91 13.67
N GLU A 264 20.47 -1.82 14.05
CA GLU A 264 19.54 -2.95 13.99
C GLU A 264 19.28 -3.36 12.53
N ALA A 265 19.30 -4.67 12.28
CA ALA A 265 19.06 -5.24 10.97
C ALA A 265 17.57 -5.51 10.75
N TRP A 266 17.10 -5.18 9.55
CA TRP A 266 15.72 -5.36 9.14
C TRP A 266 15.64 -6.15 7.86
N ASN A 267 14.77 -7.16 7.87
CA ASN A 267 14.57 -8.10 6.78
C ASN A 267 13.20 -7.90 6.15
N TRP A 268 13.08 -8.19 4.86
CA TRP A 268 11.84 -8.10 4.11
C TRP A 268 11.06 -9.41 4.27
N GLY A 269 9.93 -9.35 4.97
CA GLY A 269 9.22 -10.50 5.51
C GLY A 269 9.74 -10.94 6.89
N LYS A 270 9.15 -12.02 7.43
CA LYS A 270 9.48 -12.60 8.75
C LYS A 270 10.35 -13.86 8.68
N HIS A 271 10.76 -14.26 7.47
CA HIS A 271 11.32 -15.59 7.23
C HIS A 271 12.84 -15.61 7.39
N ASN A 272 13.37 -16.73 7.87
CA ASN A 272 14.82 -16.94 7.84
C ASN A 272 15.31 -16.94 6.40
N GLY A 273 16.33 -16.12 6.11
CA GLY A 273 16.84 -15.94 4.75
C GLY A 273 16.08 -14.91 3.91
N SER A 274 15.13 -14.19 4.51
CA SER A 274 14.57 -12.96 3.92
C SER A 274 15.67 -11.99 3.51
N LEU A 275 15.47 -11.32 2.36
CA LEU A 275 16.36 -10.24 1.94
C LEU A 275 16.46 -9.14 2.98
N ARG A 276 17.64 -8.55 3.11
CA ARG A 276 17.84 -7.43 4.02
C ARG A 276 17.31 -6.12 3.41
N VAL A 277 16.36 -5.50 4.10
CA VAL A 277 15.93 -4.12 3.83
C VAL A 277 17.08 -3.17 4.15
N GLY A 278 17.81 -3.43 5.23
CA GLY A 278 19.03 -2.70 5.56
C GLY A 278 19.32 -2.66 7.06
N TYR A 279 20.30 -1.85 7.42
CA TYR A 279 20.58 -1.45 8.81
C TYR A 279 20.04 -0.05 9.08
N SER A 280 19.36 0.10 10.21
CA SER A 280 18.87 1.38 10.74
C SER A 280 20.04 2.36 10.97
N THR A 281 19.89 3.63 10.58
CA THR A 281 20.91 4.69 10.77
C THR A 281 20.51 5.77 11.78
N MET A 282 19.41 5.58 12.50
CA MET A 282 18.66 6.60 13.25
C MET A 282 17.93 7.63 12.37
N GLN A 283 17.15 8.46 13.05
CA GLN A 283 16.40 9.58 12.49
C GLN A 283 17.19 10.36 11.44
N ALA A 284 16.61 10.41 10.25
CA ALA A 284 17.11 11.24 9.17
C ALA A 284 16.87 12.73 9.45
N ALA A 285 17.58 13.58 8.72
CA ALA A 285 17.38 15.03 8.79
C ALA A 285 15.91 15.43 8.49
N GLY A 286 15.47 16.54 9.08
CA GLY A 286 14.14 17.13 8.85
C GLY A 286 13.19 17.07 10.04
N GLY A 287 13.59 16.42 11.13
CA GLY A 287 12.83 16.34 12.40
C GLY A 287 11.47 15.65 12.24
N SER A 288 11.32 14.81 11.20
CA SER A 288 10.14 13.99 10.97
C SER A 288 10.47 12.55 11.37
N ASP A 289 9.46 11.71 11.53
CA ASP A 289 9.61 10.29 11.83
C ASP A 289 10.02 9.52 10.57
N ILE A 290 11.22 9.81 10.07
CA ILE A 290 11.83 9.24 8.86
C ILE A 290 13.25 8.81 9.22
N GLU A 291 13.60 7.60 8.81
CA GLU A 291 14.92 7.03 8.94
C GLU A 291 15.39 6.43 7.61
N ILE A 292 16.72 6.33 7.44
CA ILE A 292 17.36 5.64 6.33
C ILE A 292 17.81 4.25 6.78
N TYR A 293 17.54 3.25 5.94
CA TYR A 293 17.98 1.86 6.09
C TYR A 293 19.00 1.60 4.98
N THR A 294 20.28 1.45 5.35
CA THR A 294 21.39 1.30 4.39
C THR A 294 21.72 -0.15 4.11
N GLU A 295 22.49 -0.40 3.05
CA GLU A 295 22.90 -1.76 2.63
C GLU A 295 21.71 -2.64 2.23
N THR A 296 20.72 -2.04 1.56
CA THR A 296 19.57 -2.77 1.04
C THR A 296 20.01 -3.76 -0.04
N GLU A 297 19.54 -5.00 0.08
CA GLU A 297 19.71 -6.04 -0.92
C GLU A 297 18.63 -5.93 -1.99
N GLN A 298 19.02 -5.84 -3.27
CA GLN A 298 18.13 -5.95 -4.43
C GLN A 298 16.89 -5.05 -4.34
N MET A 299 17.07 -3.73 -4.25
CA MET A 299 16.00 -2.72 -4.21
C MET A 299 15.30 -2.53 -5.56
N SER A 300 14.01 -2.14 -5.55
CA SER A 300 13.29 -1.67 -6.74
C SER A 300 12.53 -0.36 -6.52
N ALA A 301 12.40 0.45 -7.58
CA ALA A 301 11.63 1.71 -7.62
C ALA A 301 10.13 1.49 -7.89
N LEU A 302 9.57 0.43 -7.31
CA LEU A 302 8.18 -0.01 -7.45
C LEU A 302 7.47 0.01 -6.09
N GLN A 303 6.21 0.40 -6.11
CA GLN A 303 5.33 0.43 -4.95
C GLN A 303 4.20 -0.56 -5.11
N MET A 304 3.98 -1.39 -4.09
CA MET A 304 2.87 -2.35 -4.04
C MET A 304 1.53 -1.62 -3.99
N ILE A 305 0.53 -2.06 -4.76
CA ILE A 305 -0.81 -1.43 -4.82
C ILE A 305 -1.96 -2.42 -4.69
N GLY A 306 -1.66 -3.71 -4.55
CA GLY A 306 -2.67 -4.72 -4.27
C GLY A 306 -3.11 -4.72 -2.81
N GLY A 307 -4.17 -5.46 -2.47
CA GLY A 307 -4.58 -5.66 -1.08
C GLY A 307 -3.45 -6.17 -0.17
N TYR A 308 -3.67 -6.22 1.14
CA TYR A 308 -2.63 -6.66 2.09
C TYR A 308 -2.08 -8.07 1.79
N THR A 309 -2.91 -8.95 1.23
CA THR A 309 -2.54 -10.31 0.79
C THR A 309 -1.91 -10.38 -0.60
N ASP A 310 -2.02 -9.31 -1.41
CA ASP A 310 -1.48 -9.27 -2.75
C ASP A 310 0.00 -8.86 -2.70
N THR A 311 0.83 -9.78 -3.19
CA THR A 311 2.28 -9.61 -3.22
C THR A 311 2.82 -9.25 -4.61
N THR A 312 1.96 -9.15 -5.61
CA THR A 312 2.32 -9.06 -7.03
C THR A 312 2.00 -7.72 -7.66
N SER A 313 0.91 -7.06 -7.26
CA SER A 313 0.48 -5.82 -7.90
C SER A 313 1.34 -4.64 -7.45
N VAL A 314 1.99 -4.00 -8.42
CA VAL A 314 2.93 -2.90 -8.21
C VAL A 314 2.75 -1.79 -9.25
N VAL A 315 3.18 -0.57 -8.91
CA VAL A 315 3.27 0.58 -9.83
C VAL A 315 4.62 1.27 -9.72
N PRO A 316 5.10 1.95 -10.77
CA PRO A 316 6.32 2.75 -10.71
C PRO A 316 6.17 3.95 -9.76
N ILE A 317 7.22 4.23 -9.00
CA ILE A 317 7.35 5.46 -8.22
C ILE A 317 7.85 6.55 -9.17
N ARG A 318 7.01 7.54 -9.48
CA ARG A 318 7.32 8.59 -10.48
C ARG A 318 7.91 9.86 -9.89
N GLY A 319 7.89 10.00 -8.57
CA GLY A 319 8.42 11.17 -7.88
C GLY A 319 7.78 11.38 -6.53
N TYR A 320 7.83 12.62 -6.05
CA TYR A 320 7.17 13.04 -4.82
C TYR A 320 6.59 14.45 -5.00
N TYR A 321 5.62 14.81 -4.16
CA TYR A 321 5.21 16.21 -4.01
C TYR A 321 4.75 16.50 -2.58
N ALA A 322 4.70 17.78 -2.22
CA ALA A 322 4.21 18.22 -0.93
C ALA A 322 2.70 18.47 -1.00
N PRO A 323 1.84 17.66 -0.34
CA PRO A 323 0.41 17.88 -0.37
C PRO A 323 0.02 19.12 0.46
N VAL A 324 -1.11 19.73 0.12
CA VAL A 324 -1.72 20.86 0.83
C VAL A 324 -3.02 20.43 1.53
N GLY A 325 -3.50 21.23 2.48
CA GLY A 325 -4.71 20.90 3.24
C GLY A 325 -5.91 20.67 2.31
N GLY A 326 -6.65 19.58 2.55
CA GLY A 326 -7.76 19.13 1.70
C GLY A 326 -7.38 18.11 0.62
N ASP A 327 -6.09 17.91 0.33
CA ASP A 327 -5.67 16.86 -0.61
C ASP A 327 -6.05 15.47 -0.09
N SER A 328 -6.51 14.61 -1.00
CA SER A 328 -6.74 13.19 -0.73
C SER A 328 -5.47 12.38 -0.97
N THR A 329 -5.21 11.42 -0.09
CA THR A 329 -4.00 10.60 -0.09
C THR A 329 -4.35 9.13 0.13
N CYS A 330 -3.42 8.24 -0.24
CA CYS A 330 -3.51 6.81 0.01
C CYS A 330 -2.41 6.37 0.97
N PHE A 331 -2.81 5.73 2.07
CA PHE A 331 -1.92 5.02 2.98
C PHE A 331 -1.72 3.62 2.42
N ASN A 332 -0.51 3.09 2.49
CA ASN A 332 -0.20 1.81 1.88
C ASN A 332 0.76 1.01 2.75
N GLY A 333 0.22 0.47 3.84
CA GLY A 333 0.97 -0.35 4.78
C GLY A 333 0.93 -1.84 4.42
N ALA A 334 1.90 -2.62 4.90
CA ALA A 334 1.97 -4.05 4.62
C ALA A 334 0.80 -4.83 5.21
N LEU A 335 0.28 -4.29 6.31
CA LEU A 335 -0.69 -4.88 7.21
C LEU A 335 -2.11 -4.47 6.76
N SER A 336 -2.32 -3.23 6.33
CA SER A 336 -3.62 -2.71 5.89
C SER A 336 -3.84 -2.75 4.38
N GLY A 337 -2.77 -2.86 3.59
CA GLY A 337 -2.81 -2.63 2.15
C GLY A 337 -3.08 -1.15 1.82
N PRO A 338 -3.50 -0.83 0.58
CA PRO A 338 -3.82 0.52 0.17
C PRO A 338 -5.19 0.94 0.70
N VAL A 339 -5.22 2.01 1.47
CA VAL A 339 -6.46 2.68 1.88
C VAL A 339 -6.41 4.11 1.36
N CYS A 340 -7.33 4.45 0.46
CA CYS A 340 -7.42 5.77 -0.18
C CYS A 340 -8.56 6.62 0.40
N GLY A 341 -8.61 7.90 0.02
CA GLY A 341 -9.62 8.84 0.51
C GLY A 341 -9.26 9.46 1.86
N ASN A 342 -7.96 9.54 2.20
CA ASN A 342 -7.49 10.15 3.43
C ASN A 342 -7.21 11.63 3.20
N VAL A 343 -8.07 12.47 3.75
CA VAL A 343 -8.07 13.91 3.51
C VAL A 343 -7.14 14.59 4.50
N LEU A 344 -6.16 15.33 3.99
CA LEU A 344 -5.20 16.06 4.81
C LEU A 344 -5.88 17.18 5.61
N GLN A 345 -5.82 17.09 6.93
CA GLN A 345 -6.44 18.03 7.88
C GLN A 345 -5.46 19.11 8.33
N ASN A 346 -4.23 18.70 8.69
CA ASN A 346 -3.22 19.58 9.22
C ASN A 346 -1.86 19.29 8.57
N VAL A 347 -1.14 20.36 8.27
CA VAL A 347 0.23 20.30 7.74
C VAL A 347 1.23 20.62 8.85
N ASP A 348 2.31 19.85 8.90
CA ASP A 348 3.49 20.05 9.74
C ASP A 348 3.16 20.41 11.19
N VAL A 349 2.45 19.51 11.88
CA VAL A 349 2.15 19.59 13.31
C VAL A 349 3.22 18.86 14.11
N LEU A 350 3.86 19.57 15.03
CA LEU A 350 4.79 18.96 15.97
C LEU A 350 4.01 18.08 16.95
N THR A 351 4.15 16.77 16.80
CA THR A 351 3.31 15.76 17.45
C THR A 351 4.17 14.92 18.41
N PRO A 352 3.81 14.86 19.70
CA PRO A 352 4.44 13.92 20.62
C PRO A 352 3.96 12.50 20.34
N THR A 353 4.90 11.58 20.29
CA THR A 353 4.69 10.14 20.13
C THR A 353 5.49 9.41 21.21
N ASP A 354 5.27 8.11 21.36
CA ASP A 354 6.05 7.29 22.32
C ASP A 354 7.54 7.21 21.94
N ALA A 355 7.88 7.42 20.68
CA ALA A 355 9.25 7.39 20.17
C ALA A 355 9.95 8.75 20.16
N GLY A 356 9.19 9.84 20.23
CA GLY A 356 9.76 11.18 20.19
C GLY A 356 8.80 12.27 19.73
N LEU A 357 9.36 13.43 19.40
CA LEU A 357 8.62 14.59 18.94
C LEU A 357 8.90 14.82 17.46
N TYR A 358 7.88 14.66 16.62
CA TYR A 358 8.05 14.67 15.16
C TYR A 358 7.15 15.69 14.47
N TRP A 359 7.63 16.27 13.37
CA TRP A 359 6.79 17.06 12.46
C TRP A 359 5.97 16.13 11.56
N LEU A 360 4.67 16.01 11.83
CA LEU A 360 3.77 15.09 11.15
C LEU A 360 2.64 15.83 10.42
N ARG A 361 2.00 15.13 9.49
CA ARG A 361 0.82 15.60 8.75
C ARG A 361 -0.35 14.68 9.03
N TRP A 362 -1.43 15.24 9.57
CA TRP A 362 -2.59 14.48 10.02
C TRP A 362 -3.67 14.43 8.95
N THR A 363 -4.23 13.24 8.74
CA THR A 363 -5.29 12.97 7.78
C THR A 363 -6.50 12.36 8.49
N SER A 364 -7.68 12.50 7.88
CA SER A 364 -8.89 11.80 8.29
C SER A 364 -9.46 11.05 7.09
N GLN A 365 -9.81 9.78 7.27
CA GLN A 365 -10.43 8.97 6.23
C GLN A 365 -11.88 9.44 5.99
N ALA A 366 -12.23 9.72 4.73
CA ALA A 366 -13.47 10.39 4.37
C ALA A 366 -14.75 9.61 4.71
N ASN A 367 -14.68 8.28 4.73
CA ASN A 367 -15.78 7.36 5.02
C ASN A 367 -15.71 6.77 6.44
N GLY A 368 -14.79 7.24 7.29
CA GLY A 368 -14.57 6.73 8.65
C GLY A 368 -14.03 5.29 8.72
N ILE A 369 -13.48 4.74 7.63
CA ILE A 369 -12.82 3.43 7.69
C ILE A 369 -11.38 3.56 8.20
N PRO A 370 -10.84 2.56 8.89
CA PRO A 370 -9.46 2.60 9.36
C PRO A 370 -8.47 2.74 8.19
N ALA A 371 -7.62 3.76 8.23
CA ALA A 371 -6.64 4.07 7.20
C ALA A 371 -5.32 3.32 7.38
N ALA A 372 -4.90 3.12 8.63
CA ALA A 372 -3.70 2.39 9.00
C ALA A 372 -3.77 1.92 10.46
N GLY A 373 -2.86 1.03 10.84
CA GLY A 373 -2.70 0.53 12.19
C GLY A 373 -1.25 0.27 12.60
N ASN A 374 -1.09 -0.31 13.79
CA ASN A 374 0.22 -0.80 14.25
C ASN A 374 0.78 -1.78 13.21
N GLY A 375 2.07 -1.67 12.86
CA GLY A 375 2.73 -2.49 11.84
C GLY A 375 2.70 -1.90 10.42
N ASP A 376 1.80 -0.95 10.14
CA ASP A 376 1.83 -0.18 8.88
C ASP A 376 2.89 0.94 8.90
N SER A 377 3.46 1.23 10.07
CA SER A 377 4.52 2.22 10.27
C SER A 377 5.64 2.09 9.24
N GLY A 378 6.04 3.23 8.67
CA GLY A 378 7.04 3.31 7.62
C GLY A 378 6.53 3.09 6.21
N GLY A 379 5.31 2.59 6.03
CA GLY A 379 4.72 2.35 4.71
C GLY A 379 4.57 3.64 3.89
N PRO A 380 4.56 3.57 2.55
CA PRO A 380 4.41 4.75 1.71
C PRO A 380 3.01 5.37 1.86
N VAL A 381 3.00 6.70 1.94
CA VAL A 381 1.82 7.54 1.72
C VAL A 381 1.99 8.22 0.38
N GLY A 382 1.02 8.00 -0.51
CA GLY A 382 1.13 8.35 -1.92
C GLY A 382 -0.13 8.96 -2.50
N ALA A 383 -0.01 9.53 -3.69
CA ALA A 383 -1.11 9.70 -4.62
C ALA A 383 -0.84 8.90 -5.89
N PHE A 384 -1.86 8.21 -6.39
CA PHE A 384 -1.78 7.46 -7.64
C PHE A 384 -2.34 8.33 -8.77
N GLN A 385 -1.57 8.48 -9.83
CA GLN A 385 -1.98 9.29 -10.99
C GLN A 385 -1.83 8.50 -12.27
N VAL A 386 -2.78 8.71 -13.19
CA VAL A 386 -2.69 8.24 -14.57
C VAL A 386 -1.89 9.26 -15.36
N ARG A 387 -0.80 8.81 -15.98
CA ARG A 387 0.05 9.63 -16.84
C ARG A 387 -0.65 9.86 -18.17
N SER A 388 -0.87 11.12 -18.54
CA SER A 388 -1.63 11.47 -19.74
C SER A 388 -0.98 11.05 -21.06
N SER A 389 0.35 10.87 -21.09
CA SER A 389 1.08 10.52 -22.31
C SER A 389 0.91 9.07 -22.76
N ASP A 390 0.69 8.16 -21.82
CA ASP A 390 0.69 6.70 -22.08
C ASP A 390 -0.39 5.94 -21.30
N GLY A 391 -1.19 6.61 -20.47
CA GLY A 391 -2.26 5.99 -19.68
C GLY A 391 -1.76 5.13 -18.51
N SER A 392 -0.46 5.08 -18.25
CA SER A 392 0.10 4.28 -17.15
C SER A 392 -0.19 4.89 -15.79
N ILE A 393 -0.41 4.05 -14.78
CA ILE A 393 -0.57 4.49 -13.38
C ILE A 393 0.82 4.58 -12.73
N GLY A 394 1.08 5.65 -11.98
CA GLY A 394 2.27 5.76 -11.14
C GLY A 394 1.97 6.34 -9.76
N ALA A 395 2.83 6.01 -8.80
CA ALA A 395 2.78 6.55 -7.46
C ALA A 395 3.67 7.80 -7.34
N TYR A 396 3.14 8.83 -6.70
CA TYR A 396 3.91 9.99 -6.24
C TYR A 396 3.95 9.96 -4.72
N GLY A 397 5.14 9.94 -4.12
CA GLY A 397 5.32 9.91 -2.67
C GLY A 397 4.97 11.24 -2.00
N LEU A 398 4.31 11.17 -0.85
CA LEU A 398 3.96 12.32 -0.01
C LEU A 398 4.64 12.24 1.36
N GLY A 399 4.81 11.02 1.88
CA GLY A 399 5.32 10.77 3.22
C GLY A 399 5.31 9.30 3.57
N ILE A 400 5.68 8.94 4.79
CA ILE A 400 5.58 7.58 5.31
C ILE A 400 4.65 7.52 6.52
N ILE A 401 3.93 6.40 6.70
CA ILE A 401 3.02 6.20 7.82
C ILE A 401 3.80 6.30 9.12
N SER A 402 3.33 7.10 10.07
CA SER A 402 4.08 7.40 11.30
C SER A 402 3.26 7.13 12.55
N ALA A 403 2.11 7.79 12.67
CA ALA A 403 1.32 7.75 13.88
C ALA A 403 -0.16 7.60 13.57
N LYS A 404 -0.94 7.21 14.57
CA LYS A 404 -2.40 7.15 14.51
C LYS A 404 -2.99 7.79 15.76
N ASN A 405 -4.26 8.14 15.68
CA ASN A 405 -5.00 8.55 16.87
C ASN A 405 -5.00 7.41 17.91
N PRO A 406 -4.72 7.70 19.20
CA PRO A 406 -4.68 6.68 20.26
C PRO A 406 -6.05 6.06 20.59
N PHE A 407 -7.16 6.58 20.06
CA PHE A 407 -8.50 5.99 20.24
C PHE A 407 -8.79 5.00 19.11
N PRO A 408 -8.61 3.69 19.33
CA PRO A 408 -8.69 2.71 18.26
C PRO A 408 -10.12 2.46 17.82
N LEU A 409 -10.29 2.16 16.53
CA LEU A 409 -11.51 1.59 16.00
C LEU A 409 -11.60 0.09 16.29
N ALA A 410 -12.82 -0.45 16.33
CA ALA A 410 -13.08 -1.85 16.64
C ALA A 410 -12.70 -2.83 15.50
N THR A 411 -12.55 -2.33 14.28
CA THR A 411 -12.15 -3.10 13.11
C THR A 411 -10.93 -2.47 12.45
N CYS A 412 -10.10 -3.29 11.81
CA CYS A 412 -8.95 -2.87 11.00
C CYS A 412 -9.26 -3.15 9.53
N THR A 413 -8.77 -2.29 8.64
CA THR A 413 -8.69 -2.61 7.22
C THR A 413 -7.51 -3.56 6.99
N GLY A 414 -7.68 -4.52 6.08
CA GLY A 414 -6.67 -5.54 5.80
C GLY A 414 -6.69 -6.69 6.80
N GLU A 415 -5.56 -6.97 7.44
CA GLU A 415 -5.53 -7.98 8.51
C GLU A 415 -6.49 -7.57 9.66
N PRO A 416 -7.35 -8.49 10.12
CA PRO A 416 -8.27 -8.22 11.22
C PRO A 416 -7.54 -7.74 12.49
N PRO A 417 -8.21 -6.95 13.35
CA PRO A 417 -7.65 -6.57 14.63
C PRO A 417 -7.44 -7.81 15.50
N THR A 418 -6.34 -7.80 16.24
CA THR A 418 -6.01 -8.75 17.29
C THR A 418 -5.78 -7.96 18.58
N ASP A 419 -5.50 -8.62 19.70
CA ASP A 419 -5.13 -7.94 20.95
C ASP A 419 -3.91 -7.00 20.80
N THR A 420 -3.14 -7.14 19.72
CA THR A 420 -1.93 -6.34 19.45
C THR A 420 -2.08 -5.38 18.27
N ARG A 421 -3.08 -5.59 17.41
CA ARG A 421 -3.33 -4.75 16.24
C ARG A 421 -4.47 -3.79 16.49
N SER A 422 -4.15 -2.51 16.39
CA SER A 422 -5.10 -1.42 16.57
C SER A 422 -5.00 -0.46 15.39
N CYS A 423 -6.14 0.03 14.91
CA CYS A 423 -6.24 0.86 13.71
C CYS A 423 -7.05 2.14 13.96
N SER A 424 -6.90 3.11 13.07
CA SER A 424 -7.56 4.43 13.16
C SER A 424 -7.90 4.95 11.77
N ASP A 425 -9.01 5.67 11.64
CA ASP A 425 -9.36 6.47 10.47
C ASP A 425 -8.63 7.83 10.45
N ASN A 426 -8.08 8.25 11.59
CA ASN A 426 -7.28 9.45 11.75
C ASN A 426 -5.81 9.06 11.94
N VAL A 427 -5.00 9.29 10.91
CA VAL A 427 -3.62 8.80 10.79
C VAL A 427 -2.72 9.94 10.34
N ALA A 428 -1.52 9.98 10.93
CA ALA A 428 -0.46 10.90 10.60
C ALA A 428 0.65 10.23 9.79
N PHE A 429 1.24 11.01 8.89
CA PHE A 429 2.43 10.60 8.13
C PHE A 429 3.57 11.60 8.32
N ALA A 430 4.80 11.10 8.24
CA ALA A 430 6.01 11.90 8.22
C ALA A 430 6.27 12.39 6.77
N PRO A 431 6.28 13.70 6.50
CA PRO A 431 6.26 14.22 5.14
C PRO A 431 7.63 14.09 4.44
N LEU A 432 7.64 13.46 3.25
CA LEU A 432 8.86 13.33 2.43
C LEU A 432 9.45 14.69 2.07
N SER A 433 8.62 15.71 1.86
CA SER A 433 9.08 17.05 1.49
C SER A 433 10.01 17.67 2.54
N ARG A 434 9.88 17.31 3.83
CA ARG A 434 10.77 17.81 4.88
C ARG A 434 12.12 17.11 4.85
N TRP A 435 12.12 15.79 4.60
CA TRP A 435 13.34 15.03 4.40
C TRP A 435 14.09 15.51 3.16
N VAL A 436 13.43 15.59 1.99
CA VAL A 436 14.08 16.06 0.76
C VAL A 436 14.63 17.48 0.90
N GLY A 437 13.90 18.38 1.58
CA GLY A 437 14.35 19.75 1.80
C GLY A 437 15.58 19.89 2.72
N THR A 438 15.99 18.84 3.43
CA THR A 438 17.12 18.85 4.37
C THR A 438 18.18 17.81 4.07
N GLN A 439 17.91 16.88 3.14
CA GLN A 439 18.81 15.82 2.73
C GLN A 439 19.59 16.22 1.47
N TYR A 440 20.91 16.11 1.52
CA TYR A 440 21.83 16.45 0.42
C TYR A 440 22.71 15.27 0.00
N THR A 441 22.59 14.12 0.66
CA THR A 441 23.39 12.92 0.36
C THR A 441 22.60 11.84 -0.37
N HIS A 442 21.26 11.92 -0.38
CA HIS A 442 20.39 10.92 -0.99
C HIS A 442 19.26 11.57 -1.79
N GLY A 443 18.77 10.84 -2.80
CA GLY A 443 17.58 11.19 -3.57
C GLY A 443 16.60 10.03 -3.65
N LEU A 444 15.32 10.35 -3.85
CA LEU A 444 14.28 9.35 -4.11
C LEU A 444 14.62 8.57 -5.40
N ALA A 445 14.61 7.24 -5.33
CA ALA A 445 14.70 6.42 -6.52
C ALA A 445 13.35 6.44 -7.24
N VAL A 446 13.37 6.73 -8.55
CA VAL A 446 12.16 6.82 -9.37
C VAL A 446 12.28 5.90 -10.58
N SER A 447 11.13 5.46 -11.07
CA SER A 447 10.97 4.57 -12.22
C SER A 447 10.22 5.30 -13.34
N ASN A 448 10.76 5.17 -14.56
CA ASN A 448 10.14 5.69 -15.78
C ASN A 448 9.36 4.64 -16.57
N TYR A 449 9.33 3.39 -16.08
CA TYR A 449 8.57 2.31 -16.70
C TYR A 449 7.08 2.66 -16.82
#